data_AF-A0A8G2FG49-F1
#
_entry.id   AF-A0A8G2FG49-F1
#
_cell.length_a   1.000
_cell.length_b   1.000
_cell.length_c   1.000
_cell.angle_alpha   90.00
_cell.angle_beta   90.00
_cell.angle_gamma   90.00
#
_symmetry.space_group_name_H-M   'P 1'
#
loop_
_entity.id
_entity.type
_entity.pdbx_description
1 polymer ?
#
loop_
_entity_poly.entity_id
_entity_poly.type
_entity_poly.pdbx_seq_one_letter_code
_entity_poly.pdbx_strand_id
1 'polypeptide(L)'
;MRRLSQLARDHRGLSTLEFALVMPLILLLCFAIVAYCIFFFDDESLRLVTAYQARDAAISCETGVTVSHPAIAQLLSGATFTPATPVCPATADGGTETVTVTGTYPFSLTIPFVTTQSGTLRSVASISFIKYN
;
A
#
# COMPACT_ATOMS: atom_id res chain seq x y z
N MET A 1 -40.32 -18.07 45.08
CA MET A 1 -40.54 -17.72 43.65
C MET A 1 -40.56 -16.22 43.33
N ARG A 2 -40.82 -15.29 44.28
CA ARG A 2 -40.90 -13.83 44.03
C ARG A 2 -39.60 -13.10 43.63
N ARG A 3 -38.42 -13.68 43.86
CA ARG A 3 -37.11 -13.02 43.59
C ARG A 3 -36.67 -13.12 42.12
N LEU A 4 -37.11 -14.15 41.39
CA LEU A 4 -36.77 -14.34 39.97
C LEU A 4 -37.49 -13.33 39.06
N SER A 5 -38.69 -12.89 39.43
CA SER A 5 -39.43 -11.88 38.66
C SER A 5 -38.89 -10.44 38.83
N GLN A 6 -38.10 -10.18 39.87
CA GLN A 6 -37.41 -8.89 40.06
C GLN A 6 -36.13 -8.81 39.21
N LEU A 7 -35.41 -9.92 39.03
CA LEU A 7 -34.28 -9.99 38.08
C LEU A 7 -34.75 -9.82 36.62
N ALA A 8 -35.90 -10.37 36.25
CA ALA A 8 -36.48 -10.21 34.91
C ALA A 8 -36.97 -8.77 34.61
N ARG A 9 -37.08 -7.92 35.64
CA ARG A 9 -37.50 -6.51 35.53
C ARG A 9 -36.33 -5.53 35.64
N ASP A 10 -35.11 -6.02 35.78
CA ASP A 10 -33.93 -5.16 35.88
C ASP A 10 -33.43 -4.76 34.48
N HIS A 11 -33.82 -3.58 34.04
CA HIS A 11 -33.43 -3.01 32.74
C HIS A 11 -31.94 -2.67 32.63
N ARG A 12 -31.20 -2.63 33.74
CA ARG A 12 -29.75 -2.32 33.76
C ARG A 12 -28.91 -3.44 33.11
N GLY A 13 -29.31 -4.69 33.30
CA GLY A 13 -28.67 -5.84 32.65
C GLY A 13 -28.96 -5.89 31.15
N LEU A 14 -30.18 -5.52 30.75
CA LEU A 14 -30.61 -5.50 29.34
C LEU A 14 -29.81 -4.48 28.53
N SER A 15 -29.63 -3.25 29.03
CA SER A 15 -28.88 -2.20 28.33
C SER A 15 -27.40 -2.58 28.13
N THR A 16 -26.78 -3.24 29.12
CA THR A 16 -25.43 -3.79 28.97
C THR A 16 -25.36 -4.83 27.86
N LEU A 17 -26.40 -5.64 27.69
CA LEU A 17 -26.49 -6.70 26.68
C LEU A 17 -26.72 -6.12 25.27
N GLU A 18 -27.58 -5.11 25.14
CA GLU A 18 -27.77 -4.35 23.90
C GLU A 18 -26.47 -3.70 23.43
N PHE A 19 -25.73 -3.08 24.34
CA PHE A 19 -24.41 -2.50 24.03
C PHE A 19 -23.39 -3.58 23.66
N ALA A 20 -23.37 -4.71 24.39
CA ALA A 20 -22.47 -5.82 24.09
C ALA A 20 -22.73 -6.48 22.73
N LEU A 21 -23.96 -6.39 22.20
CA LEU A 21 -24.29 -6.86 20.85
C LEU A 21 -23.84 -5.88 19.75
N VAL A 22 -23.89 -4.57 20.02
CA VAL A 22 -23.51 -3.54 19.04
C VAL A 22 -22.00 -3.29 19.02
N MET A 23 -21.33 -3.41 20.16
CA MET A 23 -19.91 -3.10 20.33
C MET A 23 -18.98 -3.91 19.38
N PRO A 24 -19.17 -5.22 19.17
CA PRO A 24 -18.37 -5.99 18.20
C PRO A 24 -18.48 -5.45 16.77
N LEU A 25 -19.67 -4.98 16.37
CA LEU A 25 -19.90 -4.42 15.03
C LEU A 25 -19.14 -3.09 14.86
N ILE A 26 -19.21 -2.22 15.86
CA ILE A 26 -18.48 -0.94 15.84
C ILE A 26 -16.96 -1.19 15.83
N LEU A 27 -16.47 -2.11 16.66
CA LEU A 27 -15.05 -2.47 16.66
C LEU A 27 -14.59 -3.02 15.32
N LEU A 28 -15.37 -3.93 14.72
CA LEU A 28 -15.07 -4.47 13.40
C LEU A 28 -14.97 -3.36 12.36
N LEU A 29 -15.90 -2.41 12.36
CA LEU A 29 -15.88 -1.26 11.46
C LEU A 29 -14.63 -0.38 11.71
N CYS A 30 -14.29 -0.09 12.96
CA CYS A 30 -13.09 0.68 13.30
C CYS A 30 -11.81 0.00 12.81
N PHE A 31 -11.65 -1.30 13.06
CA PHE A 31 -10.48 -2.05 12.57
C PHE A 31 -10.43 -2.12 11.05
N ALA A 32 -11.58 -2.29 10.37
CA ALA A 32 -11.64 -2.28 8.92
C ALA A 32 -11.21 -0.94 8.34
N ILE A 33 -11.66 0.18 8.92
CA ILE A 33 -11.26 1.54 8.48
C ILE A 33 -9.74 1.70 8.64
N VAL A 34 -9.18 1.39 9.81
CA VAL A 34 -7.73 1.53 10.06
C VAL A 34 -6.93 0.67 9.08
N ALA A 35 -7.33 -0.59 8.89
CA ALA A 35 -6.66 -1.50 7.97
C ALA A 35 -6.69 -0.96 6.53
N TYR A 36 -7.83 -0.42 6.09
CA TYR A 36 -7.98 0.13 4.75
C TYR A 36 -7.20 1.44 4.55
N CYS A 37 -7.10 2.28 5.58
CA CYS A 37 -6.26 3.48 5.54
C CYS A 37 -4.78 3.14 5.31
N ILE A 38 -4.26 2.10 5.98
CA ILE A 38 -2.87 1.64 5.79
C ILE A 38 -2.68 1.13 4.36
N PHE A 39 -3.60 0.30 3.87
CA PHE A 39 -3.56 -0.22 2.50
C PHE A 39 -3.55 0.90 1.44
N PHE A 40 -4.39 1.91 1.61
CA PHE A 40 -4.44 3.03 0.66
C PHE A 40 -3.16 3.87 0.70
N PHE A 41 -2.60 4.08 1.90
CA PHE A 41 -1.32 4.75 2.07
C PHE A 41 -0.18 4.01 1.34
N ASP A 42 -0.14 2.68 1.42
CA ASP A 42 0.84 1.86 0.73
C ASP A 42 0.69 1.93 -0.80
N ASP A 43 -0.55 1.92 -1.33
CA ASP A 43 -0.81 2.05 -2.77
C ASP A 43 -0.36 3.41 -3.32
N GLU A 44 -0.72 4.49 -2.65
CA GLU A 44 -0.33 5.84 -3.07
C GLU A 44 1.18 6.04 -2.97
N SER A 45 1.79 5.57 -1.88
CA SER A 45 3.24 5.60 -1.71
C SER A 45 3.94 4.81 -2.82
N LEU A 46 3.47 3.60 -3.17
CA LEU A 46 4.05 2.81 -4.26
C LEU A 46 3.98 3.54 -5.61
N ARG A 47 2.86 4.22 -5.91
CA ARG A 47 2.70 5.01 -7.14
C ARG A 47 3.64 6.21 -7.20
N LEU A 48 3.75 6.98 -6.11
CA LEU A 48 4.67 8.12 -6.04
C LEU A 48 6.10 7.64 -6.25
N VAL A 49 6.50 6.60 -5.54
CA VAL A 49 7.85 6.03 -5.64
C VAL A 49 8.17 5.53 -7.04
N THR A 50 7.27 4.76 -7.66
CA THR A 50 7.48 4.27 -9.03
C THR A 50 7.62 5.41 -10.04
N ALA A 51 6.83 6.49 -9.90
CA ALA A 51 6.94 7.66 -10.75
C ALA A 51 8.25 8.44 -10.53
N TYR A 52 8.68 8.63 -9.27
CA TYR A 52 9.96 9.27 -8.96
C TYR A 52 11.14 8.46 -9.50
N GLN A 53 11.11 7.14 -9.37
CA GLN A 53 12.14 6.27 -9.92
C GLN A 53 12.19 6.32 -11.44
N ALA A 54 11.05 6.29 -12.13
CA ALA A 54 11.01 6.44 -13.59
C ALA A 54 11.59 7.79 -14.03
N ARG A 55 11.29 8.87 -13.29
CA ARG A 55 11.78 10.22 -13.59
C ARG A 55 13.28 10.34 -13.35
N ASP A 56 13.76 9.86 -12.22
CA ASP A 56 15.18 9.91 -11.90
C ASP A 56 15.99 9.03 -12.86
N ALA A 57 15.46 7.87 -13.24
CA ALA A 57 16.07 7.02 -14.26
C ALA A 57 16.14 7.70 -15.64
N ALA A 58 15.18 8.56 -15.99
CA ALA A 58 15.23 9.34 -17.22
C ALA A 58 16.26 10.50 -17.15
N ILE A 59 16.43 11.13 -15.99
CA ILE A 59 17.38 12.25 -15.80
C ILE A 59 18.81 11.73 -15.69
N SER A 60 19.02 10.73 -14.83
CA SER A 60 20.32 10.14 -14.52
C SER A 60 20.78 9.13 -15.59
N CYS A 61 20.18 9.21 -16.78
CA CYS A 61 20.36 8.23 -17.84
C CYS A 61 21.70 8.40 -18.58
N GLU A 62 22.79 8.07 -17.91
CA GLU A 62 24.11 7.90 -18.49
C GLU A 62 24.41 6.41 -18.72
N THR A 63 25.02 6.08 -19.87
CA THR A 63 25.48 4.73 -20.19
C THR A 63 26.41 4.21 -19.10
N GLY A 64 25.95 3.22 -18.33
CA GLY A 64 26.75 2.55 -17.30
C GLY A 64 26.62 3.10 -15.88
N VAL A 65 25.71 4.05 -15.62
CA VAL A 65 25.47 4.58 -14.26
C VAL A 65 24.32 3.83 -13.58
N THR A 66 24.63 3.21 -12.44
CA THR A 66 23.64 2.57 -11.58
C THR A 66 22.97 3.62 -10.72
N VAL A 67 21.68 3.88 -10.96
CA VAL A 67 20.89 4.79 -10.12
C VAL A 67 20.54 4.06 -8.81
N SER A 68 21.39 4.21 -7.79
CA SER A 68 21.13 3.71 -6.42
C SER A 68 20.16 4.66 -5.73
N HIS A 69 19.06 4.13 -5.21
CA HIS A 69 17.96 4.93 -4.65
C HIS A 69 17.80 4.68 -3.13
N PRO A 70 18.75 5.13 -2.28
CA PRO A 70 18.77 4.79 -0.86
C PRO A 70 17.63 5.45 -0.06
N ALA A 71 17.05 6.56 -0.52
CA ALA A 71 16.07 7.32 0.25
C ALA A 71 14.65 6.72 0.28
N ILE A 72 14.31 5.84 -0.68
CA ILE A 72 12.94 5.37 -0.87
C ILE A 72 12.75 3.90 -0.45
N ALA A 73 13.82 3.11 -0.43
CA ALA A 73 13.83 1.75 0.13
C ALA A 73 13.40 1.70 1.61
N GLN A 74 13.36 2.85 2.30
CA GLN A 74 12.89 2.99 3.68
C GLN A 74 11.39 3.25 3.83
N LEU A 75 10.70 3.80 2.81
CA LEU A 75 9.29 4.19 2.94
C LEU A 75 8.35 2.98 2.90
N LEU A 76 8.68 1.98 2.08
CA LEU A 76 8.00 0.68 2.00
C LEU A 76 9.03 -0.45 2.13
N SER A 77 9.38 -0.81 3.37
CA SER A 77 10.21 -1.98 3.63
C SER A 77 9.50 -3.23 3.10
N GLY A 78 10.06 -3.85 2.06
CA GLY A 78 9.48 -5.01 1.38
C GLY A 78 8.91 -4.74 -0.02
N ALA A 79 8.90 -3.49 -0.50
CA ALA A 79 8.63 -3.21 -1.91
C ALA A 79 9.80 -3.69 -2.79
N THR A 80 9.47 -4.30 -3.93
CA THR A 80 10.42 -4.76 -4.94
C THR A 80 10.21 -3.97 -6.23
N PHE A 81 11.31 -3.53 -6.85
CA PHE A 81 11.29 -2.75 -8.08
C PHE A 81 11.99 -3.51 -9.21
N THR A 82 11.39 -3.49 -10.39
CA THR A 82 11.90 -4.16 -11.60
C THR A 82 11.91 -3.16 -12.77
N PRO A 83 13.07 -2.90 -13.40
CA PRO A 83 14.41 -3.34 -12.99
C PRO A 83 14.84 -2.69 -11.67
N ALA A 84 15.60 -3.41 -10.84
CA ALA A 84 16.14 -2.87 -9.57
C ALA A 84 17.12 -1.71 -9.81
N THR A 85 17.78 -1.72 -10.97
CA THR A 85 18.65 -0.66 -11.48
C THR A 85 18.28 -0.44 -12.94
N PRO A 86 17.48 0.58 -13.27
CA PRO A 86 17.11 0.86 -14.65
C PRO A 86 18.36 1.20 -15.46
N VAL A 87 18.60 0.44 -16.53
CA VAL A 87 19.69 0.67 -17.49
C VAL A 87 19.12 1.44 -18.68
N CYS A 88 19.82 2.48 -19.11
CA CYS A 88 19.44 3.22 -20.31
C CYS A 88 19.42 2.31 -21.53
N PRO A 89 18.38 2.40 -22.38
CA PRO A 89 18.48 1.92 -23.75
C PRO A 89 19.72 2.54 -24.42
N ALA A 90 20.39 1.79 -25.29
CA ALA A 90 21.48 2.32 -26.10
C ALA A 90 20.90 2.70 -27.46
N THR A 91 20.18 3.82 -27.54
CA THR A 91 19.65 4.32 -28.82
C THR A 91 20.54 5.43 -29.36
N ALA A 92 20.60 5.55 -30.69
CA ALA A 92 21.37 6.58 -31.37
C ALA A 92 20.86 8.00 -31.03
N ASP A 93 21.76 8.99 -31.11
CA ASP A 93 21.48 10.40 -30.83
C ASP A 93 20.23 10.90 -31.59
N GLY A 94 19.29 11.51 -30.85
CA GLY A 94 18.00 11.96 -31.38
C GLY A 94 16.88 10.90 -31.38
N GLY A 95 17.15 9.69 -30.88
CA GLY A 95 16.15 8.65 -30.64
C GLY A 95 15.26 8.93 -29.42
N THR A 96 14.00 8.47 -29.48
CA THR A 96 13.11 8.45 -28.31
C THR A 96 13.39 7.20 -27.49
N GLU A 97 13.88 7.36 -26.27
CA GLU A 97 14.07 6.29 -25.31
C GLU A 97 12.87 6.21 -24.37
N THR A 98 12.55 5.01 -23.89
CA THR A 98 11.49 4.83 -22.88
C THR A 98 12.02 3.97 -21.75
N VAL A 99 11.97 4.52 -20.54
CA VAL A 99 12.30 3.80 -19.31
C VAL A 99 10.99 3.41 -18.64
N THR A 100 10.86 2.12 -18.32
CA THR A 100 9.71 1.58 -17.60
C THR A 100 10.18 1.00 -16.27
N VAL A 101 9.55 1.45 -15.19
CA VAL A 101 9.78 0.98 -13.82
C VAL A 101 8.50 0.33 -13.31
N THR A 102 8.62 -0.90 -12.84
CA THR A 102 7.53 -1.63 -12.17
C THR A 102 7.86 -1.77 -10.69
N GLY A 103 7.00 -1.27 -9.82
CA GLY A 103 7.05 -1.49 -8.38
C GLY A 103 5.99 -2.49 -7.95
N THR A 104 6.35 -3.42 -7.07
CA THR A 104 5.44 -4.37 -6.45
C THR A 104 5.59 -4.35 -4.94
N TYR A 105 4.46 -4.45 -4.23
CA TYR A 105 4.45 -4.45 -2.77
C TYR A 105 3.46 -5.50 -2.24
N PRO A 106 3.91 -6.50 -1.46
CA PRO A 106 3.03 -7.46 -0.83
C PRO A 106 2.31 -6.80 0.36
N PHE A 107 0.99 -6.91 0.43
CA PHE A 107 0.19 -6.42 1.55
C PHE A 107 -0.55 -7.55 2.25
N SER A 108 -0.85 -7.33 3.53
CA SER A 108 -1.66 -8.24 4.36
C SER A 108 -2.59 -7.41 5.25
N LEU A 109 -3.89 -7.56 5.02
CA LEU A 109 -4.96 -6.93 5.79
C LEU A 109 -5.48 -7.95 6.81
N THR A 110 -5.16 -7.73 8.07
CA THR A 110 -5.68 -8.54 9.18
C THR A 110 -6.79 -7.77 9.88
N ILE A 111 -8.03 -8.22 9.71
CA ILE A 111 -9.19 -7.68 10.41
C ILE A 111 -9.59 -8.69 11.49
N PRO A 112 -9.62 -8.31 12.78
CA PRO A 112 -10.06 -9.20 13.85
C PRO A 112 -11.44 -9.79 13.55
N PHE A 113 -11.63 -11.08 13.88
CA PHE A 113 -12.88 -11.83 13.65
C PHE A 113 -13.23 -12.11 12.18
N VAL A 114 -12.37 -11.72 11.24
CA VAL A 114 -12.49 -12.00 9.80
C VAL A 114 -11.19 -12.67 9.31
N THR A 115 -11.25 -13.34 8.15
CA THR A 115 -10.07 -13.91 7.49
C THR A 115 -9.08 -12.82 7.07
N THR A 116 -7.79 -13.09 7.27
CA THR A 116 -6.71 -12.27 6.70
C THR A 116 -6.74 -12.32 5.18
N GLN A 117 -6.76 -11.15 4.56
CA GLN A 117 -6.67 -10.99 3.12
C GLN A 117 -5.25 -10.57 2.77
N SER A 118 -4.63 -11.22 1.78
CA SER A 118 -3.30 -10.85 1.30
C SER A 118 -3.28 -10.77 -0.22
N GLY A 119 -2.33 -9.99 -0.73
CA GLY A 119 -2.15 -9.79 -2.16
C GLY A 119 -0.90 -8.98 -2.46
N THR A 120 -0.77 -8.60 -3.72
CA THR A 120 0.36 -7.80 -4.20
C THR A 120 -0.16 -6.57 -4.91
N LEU A 121 0.21 -5.40 -4.43
CA LEU A 121 0.06 -4.13 -5.13
C LEU A 121 1.09 -4.05 -6.25
N ARG A 122 0.67 -3.50 -7.39
CA ARG A 122 1.54 -3.33 -8.55
C ARG A 122 1.32 -1.94 -9.14
N SER A 123 2.40 -1.19 -9.30
CA SER A 123 2.43 0.09 -10.00
C SER A 123 3.45 0.02 -11.14
N VAL A 124 3.10 0.59 -12.28
CA VAL A 124 3.99 0.70 -13.45
C VAL A 124 4.03 2.16 -13.87
N ALA A 125 5.24 2.70 -13.99
CA ALA A 125 5.49 4.03 -14.49
C ALA A 125 6.43 3.96 -15.70
N SER A 126 6.07 4.65 -16.77
CA SER A 126 6.86 4.73 -18.00
C SER A 126 7.06 6.19 -18.38
N ILE A 127 8.29 6.56 -18.70
CA ILE A 127 8.64 7.90 -19.18
C ILE A 127 9.43 7.76 -20.48
N SER A 128 9.03 8.54 -21.48
CA SER A 128 9.74 8.66 -22.75
C SER A 128 10.47 9.99 -22.84
N PHE A 129 11.72 9.97 -23.28
CA PHE A 129 12.57 11.15 -23.44
C PHE A 129 13.45 11.03 -24.70
N ILE A 130 13.90 12.16 -25.22
CA ILE A 130 14.83 12.20 -26.36
C ILE A 130 16.20 12.54 -25.83
N LYS A 131 17.19 11.71 -26.15
CA LYS A 131 18.58 11.93 -25.77
C LYS A 131 19.31 12.69 -26.89
N TYR A 132 19.85 13.85 -26.54
CA TYR A 132 20.80 14.60 -27.36
C TYR A 132 22.15 14.52 -26.65
N ASN A 133 23.18 14.11 -27.39
CA ASN A 133 24.56 14.00 -26.90
C ASN A 133 25.26 15.35 -26.95
#